data_AF-A0A6G1YNR2-F1
#
_entry.id   AF-A0A6G1YNR2-F1
#
_cell.length_a   1.000
_cell.length_b   1.000
_cell.length_c   1.000
_cell.angle_alpha   90.00
_cell.angle_beta   90.00
_cell.angle_gamma   90.00
#
_symmetry.space_group_name_H-M   'P 1'
#
loop_
_entity.id
_entity.type
_entity.pdbx_description
1 polymer ?
#
loop_
_entity_poly.entity_id
_entity_poly.type
_entity_poly.pdbx_seq_one_letter_code
_entity_poly.pdbx_strand_id
1 'polypeptide(L)'
;MKDVGEFIDDLRKTSNGGVSIQAVCADAVYGLEHILQALKITIESEKRKITLVERPEMDLLLRISCTDQISRALKDIGLRNQAPGCFILFSKEKKKLIKVTRRICNTHLKIDDSVLKPNKTKKELICRRLGVQLNKFLSNDDAFTSYLSEKAALLTK
;
A
#
# COMPACT_ATOMS: atom_id res chain seq x y z
N MET A 1 -13.91 -17.77 -8.79
CA MET A 1 -13.55 -16.54 -8.05
C MET A 1 -12.42 -15.89 -8.83
N LYS A 2 -12.50 -14.60 -9.20
CA LYS A 2 -11.43 -13.95 -9.98
C LYS A 2 -10.13 -13.90 -9.18
N ASP A 3 -9.00 -14.06 -9.85
CA ASP A 3 -7.70 -13.82 -9.26
C ASP A 3 -7.58 -12.34 -8.84
N VAL A 4 -6.83 -12.05 -7.78
CA VAL A 4 -6.62 -10.66 -7.31
C VAL A 4 -6.06 -9.77 -8.41
N GLY A 5 -5.15 -10.29 -9.25
CA GLY A 5 -4.61 -9.57 -10.39
C GLY A 5 -5.69 -9.20 -11.40
N GLU A 6 -6.51 -10.18 -11.80
CA GLU A 6 -7.64 -9.96 -12.71
C GLU A 6 -8.63 -8.92 -12.15
N PHE A 7 -8.90 -8.99 -10.84
CA PHE A 7 -9.79 -8.03 -10.19
C PHE A 7 -9.25 -6.61 -10.24
N ILE A 8 -7.96 -6.41 -9.93
CA ILE A 8 -7.31 -5.10 -10.00
C ILE A 8 -7.32 -4.57 -11.44
N ASP A 9 -7.05 -5.44 -12.42
CA ASP A 9 -7.06 -5.04 -13.83
C ASP A 9 -8.45 -4.65 -14.32
N ASP A 10 -9.51 -5.31 -13.85
CA ASP A 10 -10.89 -4.91 -14.12
C ASP A 10 -11.26 -3.55 -13.50
N LEU A 11 -10.76 -3.25 -12.30
CA LEU A 11 -10.92 -1.93 -11.70
C LEU A 11 -10.20 -0.85 -12.51
N ARG A 12 -8.98 -1.13 -13.00
CA ARG A 12 -8.22 -0.21 -13.86
C ARG A 12 -8.98 0.09 -15.15
N LYS A 13 -9.54 -0.94 -15.80
CA LYS A 13 -10.38 -0.80 -17.01
C LYS A 13 -11.62 0.08 -16.78
N THR A 14 -12.21 0.06 -15.58
CA THR A 14 -13.42 0.86 -15.27
C THR A 14 -13.20 2.38 -15.45
N SER A 15 -11.98 2.86 -15.21
CA SER A 15 -11.64 4.29 -15.33
C SER A 15 -11.09 4.71 -16.69
N ASN A 16 -10.84 3.76 -17.61
CA ASN A 16 -10.06 3.97 -18.84
C ASN A 16 -8.67 4.60 -18.54
N GLY A 17 -8.04 4.19 -17.43
CA GLY A 17 -6.80 4.78 -16.95
C GLY A 17 -6.99 6.12 -16.20
N GLY A 18 -5.91 6.61 -15.60
CA GLY A 18 -5.90 7.85 -14.80
C GLY A 18 -6.25 7.66 -13.32
N VAL A 19 -6.54 6.44 -12.88
CA VAL A 19 -6.58 6.07 -11.45
C VAL A 19 -5.49 5.04 -11.20
N SER A 20 -4.54 5.40 -10.34
CA SER A 20 -3.55 4.45 -9.82
C SER A 20 -4.21 3.60 -8.74
N ILE A 21 -4.06 2.29 -8.87
CA ILE A 21 -4.67 1.29 -7.99
C ILE A 21 -3.57 0.32 -7.56
N GLN A 22 -3.34 0.29 -6.25
CA GLN A 22 -2.46 -0.67 -5.60
C GLN A 22 -3.24 -1.48 -4.58
N ALA A 23 -2.92 -2.77 -4.46
CA ALA A 23 -3.42 -3.60 -3.38
C ALA A 23 -2.23 -4.24 -2.62
N VAL A 24 -2.34 -4.26 -1.30
CA VAL A 24 -1.36 -4.90 -0.42
C VAL A 24 -2.07 -5.79 0.59
N CYS A 25 -1.38 -6.80 1.10
CA CYS A 25 -1.90 -7.61 2.21
C CYS A 25 -2.12 -6.72 3.44
N ALA A 26 -3.25 -6.89 4.14
CA ALA A 26 -3.59 -6.07 5.31
C ALA A 26 -2.55 -6.18 6.43
N ASP A 27 -1.86 -7.32 6.56
CA ASP A 27 -0.81 -7.54 7.57
C ASP A 27 0.45 -6.72 7.31
N ALA A 28 0.64 -6.22 6.09
CA ALA A 28 1.73 -5.31 5.76
C ALA A 28 1.43 -3.85 6.17
N VAL A 29 0.21 -3.56 6.59
CA VAL A 29 -0.27 -2.21 6.90
C VAL A 29 -0.35 -1.98 8.40
N TYR A 30 0.40 -1.00 8.91
CA TYR A 30 0.34 -0.56 10.30
C TYR A 30 -0.49 0.72 10.47
N GLY A 31 -1.81 0.60 10.28
CA GLY A 31 -2.73 1.74 10.36
C GLY A 31 -2.74 2.63 9.11
N LEU A 32 -3.66 3.59 9.11
CA LEU A 32 -3.89 4.49 7.98
C LEU A 32 -2.71 5.45 7.77
N GLU A 33 -2.11 5.95 8.85
CA GLU A 33 -1.02 6.93 8.78
C GLU A 33 0.19 6.37 8.02
N HIS A 34 0.54 5.10 8.24
CA HIS A 34 1.58 4.40 7.48
C HIS A 34 1.35 4.49 5.95
N ILE A 35 0.12 4.25 5.50
CA ILE A 35 -0.24 4.32 4.08
C ILE A 35 -0.25 5.75 3.57
N LEU A 36 -0.82 6.69 4.33
CA LEU A 36 -0.87 8.09 3.93
C LEU A 36 0.52 8.70 3.80
N GLN A 37 1.46 8.34 4.67
CA GLN A 37 2.84 8.81 4.56
C GLN A 37 3.54 8.25 3.32
N ALA A 38 3.45 6.94 3.08
CA ALA A 38 4.01 6.33 1.86
C ALA A 38 3.39 6.94 0.58
N LEU A 39 2.08 7.23 0.59
CA LEU A 39 1.39 7.87 -0.52
C LEU A 39 1.83 9.33 -0.72
N LYS A 40 1.99 10.12 0.34
CA LYS A 40 2.52 11.49 0.26
C LYS A 40 3.91 11.49 -0.40
N ILE A 41 4.79 10.58 0.03
CA ILE A 41 6.14 10.45 -0.54
C ILE A 41 6.07 10.03 -2.01
N THR A 42 5.19 9.09 -2.38
CA THR A 42 4.97 8.67 -3.77
C THR A 42 4.57 9.86 -4.66
N ILE A 43 3.56 10.62 -4.24
CA ILE A 43 3.03 11.77 -4.99
C ILE A 43 4.10 12.86 -5.14
N GLU A 44 4.82 13.18 -4.06
CA GLU A 44 5.90 14.17 -4.12
C GLU A 44 7.07 13.71 -4.99
N SER A 45 7.37 12.41 -4.99
CA SER A 45 8.41 11.83 -5.84
C SER A 45 8.02 11.85 -7.31
N GLU A 46 6.75 11.58 -7.64
CA GLU A 46 6.20 11.72 -9.00
C GLU A 46 6.33 13.17 -9.48
N LYS A 47 5.91 14.14 -8.66
CA LYS A 47 6.00 15.57 -8.96
C LYS A 47 7.44 16.02 -9.23
N ARG A 48 8.40 15.49 -8.48
CA ARG A 48 9.84 15.81 -8.59
C ARG A 48 10.59 14.96 -9.61
N LYS A 49 9.92 13.98 -10.25
CA LYS A 49 10.51 13.03 -11.21
C LYS A 49 11.64 12.17 -10.60
N ILE A 50 11.48 11.78 -9.33
CA ILE A 50 12.45 10.95 -8.58
C ILE A 50 11.83 9.62 -8.11
N THR A 51 10.83 9.11 -8.82
CA THR A 51 10.23 7.81 -8.50
C THR A 51 11.20 6.65 -8.75
N LEU A 52 11.09 5.62 -7.93
CA LEU A 52 11.82 4.35 -8.06
C LEU A 52 11.45 3.64 -9.36
N VAL A 53 10.20 3.79 -9.79
CA VAL A 53 9.64 3.19 -11.00
C VAL A 53 8.65 4.16 -11.65
N GLU A 54 8.40 4.00 -12.95
CA GLU A 54 7.53 4.91 -13.71
C GLU A 54 6.06 4.88 -13.24
N ARG A 55 5.59 3.72 -12.80
CA ARG A 55 4.18 3.52 -12.39
C ARG A 55 4.00 3.93 -10.92
N PRO A 56 3.19 4.97 -10.61
CA PRO A 56 3.04 5.46 -9.24
C PRO A 56 2.50 4.41 -8.26
N GLU A 57 1.59 3.54 -8.68
CA GLU A 57 1.09 2.46 -7.83
C GLU A 57 2.19 1.46 -7.42
N MET A 58 3.18 1.24 -8.29
CA MET A 58 4.33 0.39 -8.00
C MET A 58 5.36 1.10 -7.13
N ASP A 59 5.58 2.41 -7.33
CA ASP A 59 6.41 3.22 -6.44
C ASP A 59 5.84 3.21 -5.00
N LEU A 60 4.53 3.32 -4.86
CA LEU A 60 3.83 3.17 -3.59
C LEU A 60 4.04 1.79 -2.94
N LEU A 61 3.94 0.70 -3.73
CA LEU A 61 4.21 -0.66 -3.25
C LEU A 61 5.64 -0.75 -2.69
N LEU A 62 6.63 -0.23 -3.41
CA LEU A 62 8.04 -0.23 -2.98
C LEU A 62 8.21 0.54 -1.67
N ARG A 63 7.59 1.72 -1.54
CA ARG A 63 7.64 2.53 -0.31
C ARG A 63 7.01 1.85 0.90
N ILE A 64 5.82 1.24 0.75
CA ILE A 64 5.18 0.47 1.83
C ILE A 64 6.02 -0.76 2.21
N SER A 65 6.66 -1.39 1.23
CA SER A 65 7.51 -2.56 1.46
C SER A 65 8.87 -2.24 2.06
N CYS A 66 9.30 -0.97 1.97
CA CYS A 66 10.64 -0.49 2.31
C CYS A 66 11.75 -1.23 1.54
N THR A 67 11.52 -1.55 0.26
CA THR A 67 12.53 -2.10 -0.66
C THR A 67 12.37 -1.49 -2.05
N ASP A 68 13.46 -1.46 -2.80
CA ASP A 68 13.54 -1.10 -4.22
C ASP A 68 13.32 -2.32 -5.16
N GLN A 69 13.30 -3.53 -4.63
CA GLN A 69 13.12 -4.76 -5.40
C GLN A 69 11.64 -5.09 -5.58
N ILE A 70 11.11 -4.90 -6.80
CA ILE A 70 9.71 -5.18 -7.16
C ILE A 70 9.29 -6.62 -6.80
N SER A 71 10.11 -7.61 -7.18
CA SER A 71 9.79 -9.02 -6.94
C SER A 71 9.66 -9.33 -5.45
N ARG A 72 10.53 -8.75 -4.63
CA ARG A 72 10.49 -8.86 -3.17
C ARG A 72 9.26 -8.16 -2.60
N ALA A 73 8.95 -6.94 -3.04
CA ALA A 73 7.77 -6.21 -2.58
C ALA A 73 6.47 -6.96 -2.88
N LEU A 74 6.32 -7.51 -4.09
CA LEU A 74 5.15 -8.32 -4.47
C LEU A 74 5.06 -9.60 -3.63
N LYS A 75 6.18 -10.30 -3.40
CA LYS A 75 6.22 -11.52 -2.60
C LYS A 75 5.85 -11.26 -1.13
N ASP A 76 6.41 -10.19 -0.56
CA ASP A 76 6.35 -9.93 0.88
C ASP A 76 5.05 -9.23 1.29
N ILE A 77 4.53 -8.31 0.46
CA ILE A 77 3.39 -7.47 0.83
C ILE A 77 2.27 -7.42 -0.22
N GLY A 78 2.44 -8.06 -1.37
CA GLY A 78 1.38 -8.16 -2.38
C GLY A 78 0.13 -8.83 -1.84
N LEU A 79 -1.04 -8.38 -2.29
CA LEU A 79 -2.31 -9.01 -1.92
C LEU A 79 -2.36 -10.44 -2.46
N ARG A 80 -2.72 -11.39 -1.59
CA ARG A 80 -2.89 -12.80 -1.91
C ARG A 80 -4.37 -13.13 -2.10
N ASN A 81 -4.66 -14.13 -2.92
CA ASN A 81 -6.02 -14.63 -3.12
C ASN A 81 -6.64 -15.01 -1.76
N GLN A 82 -7.90 -14.60 -1.56
CA GLN A 82 -8.68 -14.87 -0.34
C GLN A 82 -8.11 -14.29 0.96
N ALA A 83 -7.11 -13.42 0.91
CA ALA A 83 -6.58 -12.74 2.08
C ALA A 83 -7.20 -11.34 2.25
N PRO A 84 -7.35 -10.83 3.50
CA PRO A 84 -7.67 -9.44 3.73
C PRO A 84 -6.63 -8.50 3.08
N GLY A 85 -7.12 -7.47 2.41
CA GLY A 85 -6.29 -6.55 1.65
C GLY A 85 -6.61 -5.09 1.93
N CYS A 86 -5.60 -4.24 1.77
CA CYS A 86 -5.75 -2.80 1.69
C CYS A 86 -5.71 -2.38 0.22
N PHE A 87 -6.80 -1.77 -0.26
CA PHE A 87 -6.86 -1.19 -1.60
C PHE A 87 -6.61 0.31 -1.50
N ILE A 88 -5.65 0.80 -2.27
CA ILE A 88 -5.23 2.19 -2.28
C ILE A 88 -5.47 2.74 -3.68
N LEU A 89 -6.35 3.73 -3.76
CA LEU A 89 -6.74 4.37 -5.00
C LEU A 89 -6.40 5.86 -4.92
N PHE A 90 -5.71 6.37 -5.93
CA PHE A 90 -5.38 7.79 -6.02
C PHE A 90 -5.37 8.26 -7.47
N SER A 91 -5.74 9.52 -7.66
CA SER A 91 -5.90 10.12 -8.98
C SER A 91 -5.90 11.64 -8.87
N LYS A 92 -5.42 12.32 -9.92
CA LYS A 92 -5.61 13.77 -10.12
C LYS A 92 -7.05 14.09 -10.59
N GLU A 93 -7.80 13.08 -11.05
CA GLU A 93 -9.14 13.21 -11.62
C GLU A 93 -10.23 12.66 -10.67
N LYS A 94 -10.78 13.53 -9.82
CA LYS A 94 -11.82 13.18 -8.82
C LYS A 94 -12.99 12.36 -9.39
N LYS A 95 -13.47 12.72 -10.59
CA LYS A 95 -14.60 12.02 -11.25
C LYS A 95 -14.28 10.55 -11.52
N LYS A 96 -13.06 10.25 -11.95
CA LYS A 96 -12.61 8.87 -12.22
C LYS A 96 -12.47 8.07 -10.93
N LEU A 97 -11.91 8.68 -9.88
CA LEU A 97 -11.81 8.04 -8.56
C LEU A 97 -13.19 7.61 -8.05
N ILE A 98 -14.17 8.52 -8.08
CA ILE A 98 -15.56 8.22 -7.68
C ILE A 98 -16.16 7.07 -8.52
N LYS A 99 -15.88 7.03 -9.82
CA LYS A 99 -16.36 5.95 -10.70
C LYS A 99 -15.83 4.58 -10.27
N VAL A 100 -14.53 4.48 -9.96
CA VAL A 100 -13.92 3.24 -9.49
C VAL A 100 -14.42 2.87 -8.09
N THR A 101 -14.53 3.83 -7.16
CA THR A 101 -15.06 3.58 -5.82
C THR A 101 -16.49 3.03 -5.89
N ARG A 102 -17.37 3.60 -6.71
CA ARG A 102 -18.73 3.05 -6.92
C ARG A 102 -18.69 1.63 -7.46
N ARG A 103 -17.77 1.33 -8.38
CA ARG A 103 -17.61 -0.03 -8.91
C ARG A 103 -17.23 -1.01 -7.81
N ILE A 104 -16.32 -0.63 -6.90
CA ILE A 104 -15.92 -1.43 -5.74
C ILE A 104 -17.10 -1.65 -4.78
N CYS A 105 -17.87 -0.60 -4.45
CA CYS A 105 -19.05 -0.72 -3.59
C CYS A 105 -20.11 -1.66 -4.17
N ASN A 106 -20.18 -1.80 -5.50
CA ASN A 106 -21.08 -2.72 -6.19
C ASN A 106 -20.51 -4.13 -6.37
N THR A 107 -19.40 -4.47 -5.70
CA THR A 107 -18.86 -5.83 -5.67
C THR A 107 -19.33 -6.57 -4.41
N HIS A 108 -19.12 -7.89 -4.38
CA HIS A 108 -19.38 -8.71 -3.19
C HIS A 108 -18.26 -8.64 -2.14
N LEU A 109 -17.33 -7.68 -2.24
CA LEU A 109 -16.27 -7.53 -1.27
C LEU A 109 -16.83 -7.01 0.05
N LYS A 110 -16.47 -7.68 1.14
CA LYS A 110 -16.73 -7.18 2.49
C LYS A 110 -15.70 -6.09 2.81
N ILE A 111 -16.16 -4.86 2.99
CA ILE A 111 -15.34 -3.74 3.44
C ILE A 111 -15.24 -3.81 4.96
N ASP A 112 -14.01 -3.84 5.49
CA ASP A 112 -13.74 -3.93 6.92
C ASP A 112 -12.41 -3.22 7.25
N ASP A 113 -12.49 -1.96 7.71
CA ASP A 113 -11.30 -1.17 8.03
C ASP A 113 -10.58 -1.66 9.30
N SER A 114 -11.23 -2.51 10.12
CA SER A 114 -10.62 -3.02 11.35
C SER A 114 -9.38 -3.87 11.05
N VAL A 115 -9.32 -4.50 9.88
CA VAL A 115 -8.18 -5.29 9.42
C VAL A 115 -6.94 -4.44 9.18
N LEU A 116 -7.05 -3.10 9.13
CA LEU A 116 -5.91 -2.18 8.96
C LEU A 116 -5.36 -1.68 10.29
N LYS A 117 -6.10 -1.84 11.40
CA LYS A 117 -5.71 -1.29 12.70
C LYS A 117 -4.31 -1.79 13.13
N PRO A 118 -3.48 -0.91 13.71
CA PRO A 118 -2.25 -1.30 14.38
C PRO A 118 -2.50 -2.40 15.42
N ASN A 119 -1.65 -3.42 15.43
CA ASN A 119 -1.60 -4.41 16.50
C ASN A 119 -0.21 -5.03 16.60
N LYS A 120 0.05 -5.72 17.72
CA LYS A 120 1.35 -6.33 18.01
C LYS A 120 1.80 -7.31 16.92
N THR A 121 0.91 -8.18 16.43
CA THR A 121 1.19 -9.17 15.40
C THR A 121 1.67 -8.53 14.09
N LYS A 122 1.00 -7.47 13.64
CA LYS A 122 1.42 -6.70 12.45
C LYS A 122 2.78 -6.05 12.65
N LYS A 123 3.02 -5.45 13.81
CA LYS A 123 4.32 -4.86 14.16
C LYS A 123 5.43 -5.91 14.07
N GLU A 124 5.20 -7.10 14.63
CA GLU A 124 6.12 -8.24 14.58
C GLU A 124 6.40 -8.71 13.14
N LEU A 125 5.36 -8.89 12.34
CA LEU A 125 5.48 -9.30 10.94
C LEU A 125 6.29 -8.29 10.12
N ILE A 126 6.01 -7.00 10.29
CA ILE A 126 6.73 -5.92 9.61
C ILE A 126 8.19 -5.86 10.10
N CYS A 127 8.44 -5.92 11.41
CA CYS A 127 9.81 -5.93 11.96
C CYS A 127 10.63 -7.11 11.43
N ARG A 128 10.04 -8.31 11.39
CA ARG A 128 10.67 -9.51 10.84
C ARG A 128 11.02 -9.34 9.36
N ARG A 129 10.10 -8.79 8.56
CA ARG A 129 10.34 -8.49 7.13
C ARG A 129 11.49 -7.50 6.94
N LEU A 130 11.57 -6.48 7.79
CA LEU A 130 12.57 -5.42 7.71
C LEU A 130 13.91 -5.78 8.39
N GLY A 131 13.99 -6.91 9.09
CA GLY A 131 15.19 -7.32 9.84
C GLY A 131 15.49 -6.43 11.05
N VAL A 132 14.47 -5.87 11.70
CA VAL A 132 14.61 -4.95 12.83
C VAL A 132 14.11 -5.60 14.12
N GLN A 133 14.78 -5.31 15.23
CA GLN A 133 14.35 -5.82 16.53
C GLN A 133 13.09 -5.09 17.02
N LEU A 134 12.07 -5.86 17.42
CA LEU A 134 10.78 -5.37 17.92
C LEU A 134 10.92 -4.49 19.17
N ASN A 135 11.88 -4.79 20.04
CA ASN A 135 12.15 -4.08 21.30
C ASN A 135 12.34 -2.57 21.13
N LYS A 136 12.81 -2.11 19.97
CA LYS A 136 12.96 -0.69 19.63
C LYS A 136 11.64 0.07 19.58
N PHE A 137 10.51 -0.63 19.43
CA PHE A 137 9.19 -0.05 19.14
C PHE A 137 8.06 -0.59 20.03
N LEU A 138 8.37 -1.34 21.08
CA LEU A 138 7.37 -2.08 21.88
C LEU A 138 6.28 -1.17 22.47
N SER A 139 6.64 0.05 22.90
CA SER A 139 5.77 0.96 23.62
C SER A 139 5.36 2.21 22.84
N ASN A 140 5.82 2.39 21.60
CA ASN A 140 5.60 3.64 20.87
C ASN A 140 5.23 3.38 19.40
N ASP A 141 3.92 3.43 19.11
CA ASP A 141 3.37 3.26 17.77
C ASP A 141 3.70 4.44 16.84
N ASP A 142 3.83 5.65 17.38
CA ASP A 142 4.21 6.84 16.61
C ASP A 142 5.67 6.76 16.16
N ALA A 143 6.55 6.27 17.04
CA ALA A 143 7.95 6.01 16.69
C ALA A 143 8.06 4.92 15.62
N PHE A 144 7.23 3.88 15.70
CA PHE A 144 7.22 2.84 14.66
C PHE A 144 6.72 3.37 13.31
N THR A 145 5.64 4.14 13.33
CA THR A 145 5.09 4.76 12.10
C THR A 145 6.10 5.73 11.48
N SER A 146 6.76 6.56 12.31
CA SER A 146 7.83 7.47 11.87
C SER A 146 8.99 6.71 11.25
N TYR A 147 9.42 5.61 11.86
CA TYR A 147 10.47 4.73 11.32
C TYR A 147 10.10 4.18 9.93
N LEU A 148 8.86 3.73 9.74
CA LEU A 148 8.39 3.27 8.42
C LEU A 148 8.39 4.41 7.39
N SER A 149 7.99 5.62 7.80
CA SER A 149 8.06 6.83 6.97
C SER A 149 9.48 7.13 6.50
N GLU A 150 10.43 7.13 7.43
CA GLU A 150 11.84 7.39 7.15
C GLU A 150 12.38 6.35 6.17
N LYS A 151 12.10 5.06 6.39
CA LYS A 151 12.50 3.99 5.48
C LYS A 151 11.91 4.16 4.08
N ALA A 152 10.64 4.56 3.98
CA ALA A 152 9.98 4.84 2.70
C ALA A 152 10.58 6.06 1.98
N ALA A 153 11.03 7.07 2.73
CA ALA A 153 11.64 8.29 2.19
C ALA A 153 13.10 8.09 1.74
N LEU A 154 13.84 7.20 2.40
CA LEU A 154 15.23 6.88 2.09
C LEU A 154 15.40 6.01 0.82
N LEU A 155 14.31 5.46 0.28
CA LEU A 155 14.37 4.79 -1.02
C LEU A 155 14.54 5.83 -2.13
N THR A 156 15.73 5.86 -2.71
CA THR A 156 16.09 6.70 -3.86
C THR A 156 16.75 5.83 -4.95
N LYS A 157 16.74 6.32 -6.19
CA LYS A 157 17.53 5.75 -7.29
C LYS A 157 19.00 6.11 -7.19
#